data_AF-A0A936PKQ5-F1
#
_entry.id   AF-A0A936PKQ5-F1
#
_cell.length_a   1.000
_cell.length_b   1.000
_cell.length_c   1.000
_cell.angle_alpha   90.00
_cell.angle_beta   90.00
_cell.angle_gamma   90.00
#
_symmetry.space_group_name_H-M   'P 1'
#
loop_
_entity.id
_entity.type
_entity.pdbx_description
1 polymer ?
#
loop_
_entity_poly.entity_id
_entity_poly.type
_entity_poly.pdbx_seq_one_letter_code
_entity_poly.pdbx_strand_id
1 'polypeptide(L)'
;MLFTIAFIVLNYFFGRALEKQIDTKWRLKIFWLAIYANIGILAFYKYINFLFENINSLLNLFSANSNLPYLSLIVPVGISYYTFQALGYIIRINRRAEKAERNFVNFANYLAFFPKFLAGPVERSNHFFP
;
A
#
# COMPACT_ATOMS: atom_id res chain seq x y z
N MET A 1 6.65 12.73 1.02
CA MET A 1 5.29 13.27 1.30
C MET A 1 4.32 13.08 0.14
N LEU A 2 4.62 13.56 -1.08
CA LEU A 2 3.71 13.43 -2.24
C LEU A 2 3.24 11.98 -2.48
N PHE A 3 4.16 11.02 -2.43
CA PHE A 3 3.85 9.60 -2.59
C PHE A 3 2.87 9.08 -1.52
N THR A 4 3.06 9.42 -0.25
CA THR A 4 2.17 9.00 0.85
C THR A 4 0.75 9.54 0.64
N ILE A 5 0.62 10.80 0.20
CA ILE A 5 -0.67 11.40 -0.12
C ILE A 5 -1.32 10.66 -1.29
N ALA A 6 -0.59 10.40 -2.37
CA ALA A 6 -1.09 9.64 -3.51
C ALA A 6 -1.55 8.23 -3.11
N PHE A 7 -0.79 7.56 -2.23
CA PHE A 7 -1.13 6.25 -1.69
C PHE A 7 -2.42 6.27 -0.86
N ILE A 8 -2.60 7.29 -0.02
CA ILE A 8 -3.83 7.50 0.76
C ILE A 8 -5.02 7.73 -0.18
N VAL A 9 -4.87 8.63 -1.15
CA VAL A 9 -5.93 8.94 -2.13
C VAL A 9 -6.34 7.68 -2.90
N LEU A 10 -5.37 6.91 -3.39
CA LEU A 10 -5.60 5.65 -4.11
C LEU A 10 -6.44 4.68 -3.27
N ASN A 11 -6.04 4.44 -2.02
CA ASN A 11 -6.72 3.48 -1.15
C ASN A 11 -8.10 3.96 -0.67
N TYR A 12 -8.28 5.27 -0.50
CA TYR A 12 -9.59 5.87 -0.24
C TYR A 12 -10.57 5.56 -1.38
N PHE A 13 -10.14 5.77 -2.63
CA PHE A 13 -10.96 5.48 -3.80
C PHE A 13 -11.21 3.98 -3.98
N PHE A 14 -10.22 3.11 -3.74
CA PHE A 14 -10.44 1.67 -3.79
C PHE A 14 -11.49 1.22 -2.78
N GLY A 15 -11.42 1.68 -1.53
CA GLY A 15 -12.42 1.33 -0.51
C GLY A 15 -13.82 1.74 -0.92
N ARG A 16 -13.99 2.98 -1.40
CA ARG A 16 -15.28 3.50 -1.87
C ARG A 16 -15.81 2.81 -3.11
N ALA A 17 -14.95 2.52 -4.08
CA ALA A 17 -15.33 1.80 -5.30
C ALA A 17 -15.79 0.38 -4.96
N LEU A 18 -15.13 -0.27 -4.01
CA LEU A 18 -15.44 -1.62 -3.58
C LEU A 18 -16.75 -1.70 -2.78
N GLU A 19 -17.02 -0.70 -1.93
CA GLU A 19 -18.31 -0.59 -1.23
C GLU A 19 -19.47 -0.31 -2.18
N LYS A 20 -19.30 0.58 -3.17
CA LYS A 20 -20.36 0.97 -4.11
C LYS A 20 -20.80 -0.18 -5.01
N GLN A 21 -19.95 -1.18 -5.24
CA GLN A 21 -20.30 -2.27 -6.14
C GLN A 21 -21.17 -3.36 -5.52
N ILE A 22 -22.33 -3.54 -6.17
CA ILE A 22 -23.33 -4.56 -5.83
C ILE A 22 -23.00 -5.89 -6.55
N ASP A 23 -22.48 -5.81 -7.78
CA ASP A 23 -22.08 -7.00 -8.55
C ASP A 23 -20.79 -7.63 -7.99
N THR A 24 -20.92 -8.89 -7.57
CA THR A 24 -19.84 -9.71 -7.02
C THR A 24 -18.64 -9.83 -7.96
N LYS A 25 -18.83 -9.92 -9.28
CA LYS A 25 -17.72 -10.08 -10.24
C LYS A 25 -16.87 -8.82 -10.32
N TRP A 26 -17.53 -7.66 -10.44
CA TRP A 26 -16.84 -6.36 -10.49
C TRP A 26 -16.16 -6.02 -9.18
N ARG A 27 -16.83 -6.30 -8.06
CA ARG A 27 -16.25 -6.16 -6.73
C ARG A 27 -14.96 -6.98 -6.57
N LEU A 28 -14.95 -8.23 -7.02
CA LEU A 28 -13.78 -9.10 -6.95
C LEU A 28 -12.61 -8.56 -7.79
N LYS A 29 -12.89 -8.01 -8.97
CA LYS A 29 -11.87 -7.36 -9.82
C LYS A 29 -11.25 -6.14 -9.11
N ILE A 30 -12.08 -5.26 -8.54
CA ILE A 30 -11.60 -4.08 -7.80
C ILE A 30 -10.78 -4.51 -6.58
N PHE A 31 -11.23 -5.54 -5.86
CA PHE A 31 -10.50 -6.10 -4.74
C PHE A 31 -9.09 -6.54 -5.14
N TRP A 32 -8.97 -7.41 -6.15
CA TRP A 32 -7.66 -7.89 -6.60
C TRP A 32 -6.78 -6.77 -7.14
N LEU A 33 -7.36 -5.81 -7.88
CA LEU A 33 -6.63 -4.63 -8.34
C LEU A 33 -6.04 -3.84 -7.17
N ALA A 34 -6.82 -3.62 -6.11
CA ALA A 34 -6.36 -2.93 -4.91
C ALA A 34 -5.26 -3.72 -4.18
N ILE A 35 -5.39 -5.05 -4.07
CA ILE A 35 -4.36 -5.92 -3.49
C ILE A 35 -3.05 -5.81 -4.28
N TYR A 36 -3.10 -6.00 -5.61
CA TYR A 36 -1.92 -5.93 -6.47
C TYR A 36 -1.28 -4.55 -6.48
N ALA A 37 -2.07 -3.48 -6.46
CA ALA A 37 -1.55 -2.12 -6.38
C ALA A 37 -0.77 -1.90 -5.07
N ASN A 38 -1.35 -2.27 -3.91
CA ASN A 38 -0.70 -2.09 -2.62
C ASN A 38 0.57 -2.96 -2.46
N ILE A 39 0.50 -4.24 -2.84
CA ILE A 39 1.66 -5.14 -2.78
C ILE A 39 2.72 -4.73 -3.79
N GLY A 40 2.34 -4.35 -5.00
CA GLY A 40 3.26 -3.89 -6.04
C GLY A 40 4.02 -2.63 -5.62
N ILE A 41 3.32 -1.68 -5.00
CA ILE A 41 3.94 -0.49 -4.43
C ILE A 41 4.94 -0.86 -3.32
N LEU A 42 4.56 -1.73 -2.39
CA LEU A 42 5.45 -2.18 -1.32
C LEU A 42 6.67 -2.92 -1.87
N ALA A 43 6.47 -3.81 -2.84
CA ALA A 43 7.51 -4.58 -3.48
C ALA A 43 8.49 -3.67 -4.24
N PHE A 44 7.97 -2.68 -4.97
CA PHE A 44 8.78 -1.69 -5.66
C PHE A 44 9.71 -0.97 -4.68
N TYR A 45 9.17 -0.34 -3.63
CA TYR A 45 10.00 0.41 -2.68
C TYR A 45 10.99 -0.46 -1.91
N LYS A 46 10.65 -1.73 -1.64
CA LYS A 46 11.49 -2.62 -0.82
C LYS A 46 12.56 -3.37 -1.63
N TYR A 47 12.27 -3.72 -2.89
CA TYR A 47 13.11 -4.63 -3.68
C TYR A 47 13.68 -4.01 -4.96
N ILE A 48 13.33 -2.78 -5.33
CA ILE A 48 13.84 -2.18 -6.58
C ILE A 48 15.37 -2.05 -6.59
N ASN A 49 15.97 -1.68 -5.45
CA ASN A 49 17.44 -1.55 -5.37
C ASN A 49 18.12 -2.91 -5.41
N PHE A 50 17.58 -3.91 -4.72
CA PHE A 50 18.05 -5.29 -4.83
C PHE A 50 17.97 -5.79 -6.28
N LEU A 51 16.89 -5.47 -7.01
CA LEU A 51 16.75 -5.85 -8.41
C LEU A 51 17.84 -5.18 -9.28
N PHE A 52 18.08 -3.88 -9.08
CA PHE A 52 19.15 -3.17 -9.81
C PHE A 52 20.54 -3.70 -9.48
N GLU A 53 20.82 -4.06 -8.22
CA GLU A 53 22.08 -4.71 -7.82
C GLU A 53 22.32 -6.02 -8.57
N ASN A 54 21.29 -6.87 -8.66
CA ASN A 54 21.39 -8.16 -9.37
C ASN A 54 21.56 -7.95 -10.88
N ILE A 55 20.82 -7.01 -11.48
CA ILE A 55 20.95 -6.69 -12.90
C ILE A 55 22.35 -6.14 -13.21
N ASN A 56 22.84 -5.19 -12.41
CA ASN A 56 24.19 -4.66 -12.56
C ASN A 56 25.25 -5.74 -12.40
N SER A 57 25.07 -6.66 -11.43
CA SER A 57 25.98 -7.79 -11.25
C SER A 57 26.00 -8.72 -12.47
N LEU A 58 24.84 -9.00 -13.07
CA LEU A 58 24.75 -9.79 -14.31
C LEU A 58 25.38 -9.06 -15.50
N LEU A 59 25.12 -7.77 -15.68
CA LEU A 59 25.68 -6.97 -16.78
C LEU A 59 27.21 -6.88 -16.70
N ASN A 60 27.76 -6.76 -15.49
CA ASN A 60 29.19 -6.77 -15.25
C ASN A 60 29.83 -8.12 -15.60
N LEU A 61 29.13 -9.25 -15.41
CA LEU A 61 29.61 -10.56 -15.86
C LEU A 61 29.71 -10.68 -17.38
N PHE A 62 28.87 -9.94 -18.13
CA PHE A 62 28.91 -9.89 -19.59
C PHE A 62 29.79 -8.75 -20.14
N SER A 63 30.61 -8.10 -19.31
CA SER A 63 31.46 -6.95 -19.68
C SER A 63 30.71 -5.77 -20.33
N ALA A 64 29.40 -5.66 -20.09
CA ALA A 64 28.62 -4.50 -20.48
C ALA A 64 28.86 -3.39 -19.44
N ASN A 65 29.61 -2.35 -19.79
CA ASN A 65 29.87 -1.15 -18.96
C ASN A 65 28.62 -0.27 -18.73
N SER A 66 27.43 -0.85 -18.76
CA SER A 66 26.16 -0.18 -18.50
C SER A 66 25.76 -0.42 -17.05
N ASN A 67 26.24 0.42 -16.14
CA ASN A 67 25.72 0.45 -14.77
C ASN A 67 24.38 1.19 -14.77
N LEU A 68 23.30 0.49 -14.43
CA LEU A 68 22.05 1.16 -14.10
C LEU A 68 22.27 2.01 -12.84
N PRO A 69 21.83 3.27 -12.84
CA PRO A 69 21.96 4.12 -11.66
C PRO A 69 21.13 3.53 -10.52
N TYR A 70 21.74 3.44 -9.34
CA TYR A 70 20.98 3.16 -8.12
C TYR A 70 19.96 4.27 -7.93
N LEU A 71 18.67 3.91 -7.85
CA LEU A 71 17.68 4.85 -7.38
C LEU A 71 17.90 5.01 -5.88
N SER A 72 18.45 6.15 -5.46
CA SER A 72 18.46 6.61 -4.06
C SER A 72 17.04 6.98 -3.63
N LEU A 73 16.12 6.05 -3.79
CA LEU A 73 14.71 6.20 -3.49
C LEU A 73 14.58 6.23 -1.97
N ILE A 74 14.26 7.41 -1.42
CA ILE A 74 13.98 7.57 -0.01
C ILE A 74 12.74 6.73 0.30
N VAL A 75 12.95 5.59 0.96
CA VAL A 75 11.84 4.76 1.42
C VAL A 75 11.09 5.53 2.51
N PRO A 76 9.77 5.74 2.38
CA PRO A 76 9.00 6.38 3.42
C PRO A 76 9.09 5.53 4.69
N VAL A 77 9.49 6.15 5.80
CA VAL A 77 9.46 5.50 7.11
C VAL A 77 8.04 4.99 7.34
N GLY A 78 7.90 3.69 7.63
CA GLY A 78 6.60 3.08 7.88
C GLY A 78 5.85 2.51 6.67
N ILE A 79 6.47 2.41 5.48
CA ILE A 79 5.80 1.90 4.27
C ILE A 79 5.09 0.56 4.43
N SER A 80 5.74 -0.41 5.05
CA SER A 80 5.12 -1.70 5.35
C SER A 80 3.87 -1.53 6.20
N TYR A 81 3.91 -0.67 7.22
CA TYR A 81 2.84 -0.53 8.20
C TYR A 81 1.57 0.05 7.58
N TYR A 82 1.65 1.22 6.94
CA TYR A 82 0.46 1.80 6.30
C TYR A 82 -0.02 0.97 5.12
N THR A 83 0.87 0.18 4.47
CA THR A 83 0.45 -0.76 3.42
C THR A 83 -0.37 -1.90 4.00
N PHE A 84 0.06 -2.50 5.11
CA PHE A 84 -0.71 -3.54 5.78
C PHE A 84 -2.03 -3.02 6.36
N GLN A 85 -2.05 -1.79 6.89
CA GLN A 85 -3.30 -1.14 7.30
C GLN A 85 -4.26 -0.95 6.11
N ALA A 86 -3.77 -0.42 4.98
CA ALA A 86 -4.58 -0.24 3.78
C ALA A 86 -5.11 -1.57 3.23
N LEU A 87 -4.29 -2.61 3.18
CA LEU A 87 -4.72 -3.96 2.81
C LEU A 87 -5.78 -4.50 3.77
N GLY A 88 -5.58 -4.36 5.08
CA GLY A 88 -6.55 -4.76 6.10
C GLY A 88 -7.89 -4.06 5.95
N TYR A 89 -7.88 -2.75 5.67
CA TYR A 89 -9.07 -1.95 5.38
C TYR A 89 -9.81 -2.47 4.14
N ILE A 90 -9.11 -2.67 3.01
CA ILE A 90 -9.70 -3.18 1.76
C ILE A 90 -10.30 -4.58 1.95
N ILE A 91 -9.61 -5.48 2.66
CA ILE A 91 -10.11 -6.82 2.96
C ILE A 91 -11.39 -6.77 3.78
N ARG A 92 -11.46 -5.88 4.79
CA ARG A 92 -12.62 -5.81 5.69
C ARG A 92 -13.84 -5.19 5.01
N ILE A 93 -13.66 -4.20 4.13
CA ILE A 93 -14.74 -3.72 3.24
C ILE A 93 -15.19 -4.83 2.30
N ASN A 94 -14.25 -5.59 1.72
CA ASN A 94 -14.58 -6.69 0.83
C ASN A 94 -15.31 -7.85 1.53
N ARG A 95 -15.10 -8.04 2.83
CA ARG A 95 -15.88 -8.99 3.64
C ARG A 95 -17.19 -8.41 4.18
N ARG A 96 -17.53 -7.15 3.84
CA ARG A 96 -18.66 -6.39 4.41
C ARG A 96 -18.60 -6.29 5.95
N ALA A 97 -17.41 -6.44 6.53
CA ALA A 97 -17.20 -6.30 7.97
C ALA A 97 -17.22 -4.83 8.39
N GLU A 98 -16.89 -3.92 7.47
CA GLU A 98 -16.95 -2.46 7.66
C GLU A 98 -17.40 -1.75 6.37
N LYS A 99 -17.89 -0.53 6.54
CA LYS A 99 -18.21 0.42 5.45
C LYS A 99 -16.97 1.22 5.06
N ALA A 100 -16.92 1.73 3.84
CA ALA A 100 -15.82 2.59 3.44
C ALA A 100 -15.92 3.95 4.13
N GLU A 101 -14.80 4.46 4.61
CA GLU A 101 -14.74 5.78 5.24
C GLU A 101 -15.13 6.86 4.23
N ARG A 102 -16.01 7.77 4.63
CA ARG A 102 -16.52 8.84 3.76
C ARG A 102 -15.70 10.11 3.93
N ASN A 103 -15.18 10.36 5.13
CA ASN A 103 -14.35 11.51 5.40
C ASN A 103 -12.88 11.22 5.04
N PHE A 104 -12.40 11.87 3.99
CA PHE A 104 -11.02 11.73 3.53
C PHE A 104 -10.00 12.10 4.62
N VAL A 105 -10.29 13.10 5.46
CA VAL A 105 -9.39 13.52 6.54
C VAL A 105 -9.28 12.42 7.61
N ASN A 106 -10.39 11.77 7.96
CA ASN A 106 -10.37 10.64 8.89
C ASN A 106 -9.60 9.45 8.32
N PHE A 107 -9.78 9.17 7.03
CA PHE A 107 -9.03 8.11 6.36
C PHE A 107 -7.53 8.42 6.26
N ALA A 108 -7.19 9.65 5.92
CA ALA A 108 -5.81 10.12 5.86
C ALA A 108 -5.17 10.05 7.25
N ASN A 109 -5.89 10.45 8.30
CA ASN A 109 -5.44 10.25 9.67
C ASN A 109 -5.25 8.77 9.97
N TYR A 110 -6.20 7.88 9.68
CA TYR A 110 -6.04 6.45 9.92
C TYR A 110 -4.75 5.87 9.30
N LEU A 111 -4.43 6.23 8.05
CA LEU A 111 -3.21 5.77 7.37
C LEU A 111 -1.92 6.52 7.80
N ALA A 112 -2.03 7.81 8.14
CA ALA A 112 -0.89 8.68 8.44
C ALA A 112 -0.56 8.78 9.94
N PHE A 113 -1.49 8.41 10.82
CA PHE A 113 -1.27 8.33 12.26
C PHE A 113 -0.41 7.09 12.54
N PHE A 114 0.88 7.31 12.38
CA PHE A 114 1.96 6.43 12.77
C PHE A 114 2.25 6.30 14.29
N PRO A 115 1.69 7.07 15.25
CA PRO A 115 2.19 7.08 16.63
C PRO A 115 1.77 5.86 17.47
N LYS A 116 1.64 4.67 16.88
CA LYS A 116 1.66 3.38 17.59
C LYS A 116 2.97 2.62 17.37
N PHE A 117 4.03 3.30 16.93
CA PHE A 117 5.28 2.68 16.51
C PHE A 117 6.13 2.01 17.62
N LEU A 118 5.69 1.96 18.88
CA LEU A 118 6.49 1.41 19.99
C LEU A 118 5.76 0.45 20.96
N ALA A 119 4.45 0.19 20.83
CA ALA A 119 3.77 -0.71 21.77
C ALA A 119 2.55 -1.43 21.16
N GLY A 120 2.61 -2.77 21.08
CA GLY A 120 1.43 -3.63 21.14
C GLY A 120 0.70 -3.98 19.82
N PRO A 121 -0.15 -5.02 19.86
CA PRO A 121 -0.57 -5.87 18.73
C PRO A 121 -1.44 -5.14 17.69
N VAL A 122 -1.43 -5.66 16.45
CA VAL A 122 -2.19 -5.16 15.29
C VAL A 122 -3.64 -4.85 15.67
N GLU A 123 -3.95 -3.57 15.84
CA GLU A 123 -5.30 -3.13 16.20
C GLU A 123 -6.27 -3.27 15.01
N ARG A 124 -7.46 -3.75 15.33
CA ARG A 124 -8.58 -3.94 14.39
C ARG A 124 -9.43 -2.67 14.41
N SER A 125 -9.81 -2.14 13.25
CA SER A 125 -10.52 -0.85 13.16
C SER A 125 -11.93 -0.83 13.76
N ASN A 126 -12.47 -1.98 14.19
CA ASN A 126 -13.65 -2.04 15.06
C ASN A 126 -13.47 -1.31 16.41
N HIS A 127 -12.26 -0.87 16.74
CA HIS A 127 -11.95 -0.14 17.98
C HIS A 127 -11.67 1.36 17.76
N PHE A 128 -11.67 1.83 16.50
CA PHE A 128 -11.30 3.21 16.16
C PHE A 128 -12.48 4.08 15.74
N PHE A 129 -13.59 3.47 15.33
CA PHE A 129 -14.83 4.19 15.07
C PHE A 129 -15.77 4.06 16.27
N PRO A 130 -16.36 5.17 16.75
CA PRO A 130 -17.46 5.11 17.72
C PRO A 130 -18.70 4.42 17.13
#